data_AF-A0A426V6C3-F1
#
_entry.id   AF-A0A426V6C3-F1
#
_cell.length_a   1.000
_cell.length_b   1.000
_cell.length_c   1.000
_cell.angle_alpha   90.00
_cell.angle_beta   90.00
_cell.angle_gamma   90.00
#
_symmetry.space_group_name_H-M   'P 1'
#
loop_
_entity.id
_entity.type
_entity.pdbx_description
1 polymer ?
#
loop_
_entity_poly.entity_id
_entity_poly.type
_entity_poly.pdbx_seq_one_letter_code
_entity_poly.pdbx_strand_id
1 'polypeptide(L)'
;MMKKSRFSVEQIVAALKQAEMGMPVADLCRKLGVSEPTYYRWKKQYGSLEPDQARGLKQLQEENARLKKLVADLSLDKAILQDVAAKKWGCPR
;
A
#
# COMPACT_ATOMS: atom_id res chain seq x y z
N MET A 1 -11.91 -4.40 2.74
CA MET A 1 -11.17 -4.89 1.55
C MET A 1 -10.89 -3.70 0.64
N MET A 2 -9.62 -3.37 0.40
CA MET A 2 -9.29 -2.35 -0.60
C MET A 2 -9.53 -2.93 -1.98
N LYS A 3 -10.46 -2.33 -2.75
CA LYS A 3 -10.71 -2.71 -4.14
C LYS A 3 -9.39 -2.54 -4.90
N LYS A 4 -8.92 -3.59 -5.60
CA LYS A 4 -7.74 -3.51 -6.46
C LYS A 4 -7.96 -2.36 -7.44
N SER A 5 -7.13 -1.32 -7.32
CA SER A 5 -7.20 -0.17 -8.21
C SER A 5 -6.95 -0.66 -9.63
N ARG A 6 -7.81 -0.25 -10.59
CA ARG A 6 -7.75 -0.69 -11.99
C ARG A 6 -6.46 -0.22 -12.70
N PHE A 7 -5.78 0.78 -12.13
CA PHE A 7 -4.52 1.33 -12.62
C PHE A 7 -3.40 1.06 -11.63
N SER A 8 -2.24 0.68 -12.15
CA SER A 8 -1.02 0.58 -11.35
C SER A 8 -0.52 1.97 -10.97
N VAL A 9 0.21 2.07 -9.86
CA VAL A 9 0.83 3.33 -9.44
C VAL A 9 1.77 3.87 -10.53
N GLU A 10 2.46 2.99 -11.25
CA GLU A 10 3.35 3.37 -12.36
C GLU A 10 2.58 4.00 -13.53
N GLN A 11 1.41 3.46 -13.87
CA GLN A 11 0.54 4.05 -14.89
C GLN A 11 0.03 5.43 -14.46
N ILE A 12 -0.29 5.58 -13.18
CA ILE A 12 -0.75 6.86 -12.62
C ILE A 12 0.38 7.91 -12.67
N VAL A 13 1.59 7.55 -12.23
CA VAL A 13 2.74 8.46 -12.25
C VAL A 13 3.15 8.80 -13.69
N ALA A 14 3.12 7.84 -14.61
CA ALA A 14 3.38 8.11 -16.03
C ALA A 14 2.36 9.09 -16.63
N ALA A 15 1.08 8.95 -16.29
CA ALA A 15 0.03 9.88 -16.71
C ALA A 15 0.24 11.29 -16.16
N LEU A 16 0.69 11.42 -14.90
CA LEU A 16 1.02 12.71 -14.29
C LEU A 16 2.23 13.36 -14.98
N LYS A 17 3.29 12.60 -15.28
CA LYS A 17 4.46 13.10 -16.02
C LYS A 17 4.11 13.56 -17.44
N GLN A 18 3.24 12.84 -18.14
CA GLN A 18 2.79 13.25 -19.48
C GLN A 18 2.07 14.60 -19.45
N ALA A 19 1.29 14.87 -18.40
CA ALA A 19 0.65 16.17 -18.23
C ALA A 19 1.66 17.28 -17.87
N GLU A 20 2.68 16.97 -17.07
CA GLU A 20 3.79 17.90 -16.79
C GLU A 20 4.61 18.24 -18.04
N MET A 21 4.74 17.29 -18.98
CA MET A 21 5.36 17.49 -20.29
C MET A 21 4.49 18.30 -21.27
N GLY A 22 3.32 18.79 -20.83
CA GLY A 22 2.45 19.67 -21.61
C GLY A 22 1.30 18.97 -22.33
N MET A 23 1.05 17.67 -22.11
CA MET A 23 -0.13 17.02 -22.68
C MET A 23 -1.42 17.51 -21.98
N PRO A 24 -2.47 17.90 -22.73
CA PRO A 24 -3.74 18.28 -22.13
C PRO A 24 -4.35 17.15 -21.30
N VAL A 25 -4.81 17.47 -20.10
CA VAL A 25 -5.42 16.51 -19.16
C VAL A 25 -6.65 15.83 -19.78
N ALA A 26 -7.45 16.57 -20.56
CA ALA A 26 -8.61 16.03 -21.26
C ALA A 26 -8.24 14.92 -22.27
N ASP A 27 -7.14 15.07 -23.00
CA ASP A 27 -6.67 14.06 -23.95
C ASP A 27 -6.08 12.85 -23.24
N LEU A 28 -5.37 13.07 -22.13
CA LEU A 28 -4.88 12.03 -21.23
C LEU A 28 -6.03 11.19 -20.67
N CYS A 29 -7.08 11.85 -20.18
CA CYS A 29 -8.28 11.23 -19.65
C CYS A 29 -8.99 10.39 -20.72
N ARG A 30 -9.11 10.89 -21.96
CA ARG A 30 -9.66 10.14 -23.10
C ARG A 30 -8.82 8.91 -23.46
N LYS A 31 -7.49 9.06 -23.55
CA LYS A 31 -6.57 7.95 -23.89
C LYS A 31 -6.58 6.84 -22.85
N LEU A 32 -6.61 7.21 -21.57
CA LEU A 32 -6.56 6.27 -20.45
C LEU A 32 -7.95 5.76 -20.04
N GLY A 33 -9.03 6.30 -20.59
CA GLY A 33 -10.40 5.94 -20.22
C GLY A 33 -10.75 6.31 -18.78
N VAL A 34 -10.20 7.42 -18.29
CA VAL A 34 -10.43 7.94 -16.93
C VAL A 34 -11.12 9.29 -16.99
N SER A 35 -11.83 9.65 -15.93
CA SER A 35 -12.44 10.97 -15.80
C SER A 35 -11.45 11.99 -15.24
N GLU A 36 -11.58 13.27 -15.62
CA GLU A 36 -10.74 14.36 -15.09
C GLU A 36 -10.72 14.42 -13.55
N PRO A 37 -11.84 14.24 -12.82
CA PRO A 37 -11.80 14.19 -11.36
C PRO A 37 -10.88 13.09 -10.82
N THR A 38 -10.79 11.96 -11.51
CA THR A 38 -9.89 10.86 -11.15
C THR A 38 -8.44 11.27 -11.33
N TYR A 39 -8.12 11.96 -12.43
CA TYR A 39 -6.78 12.50 -12.67
C TYR A 39 -6.37 13.50 -11.58
N TYR A 40 -7.22 14.44 -11.19
CA TYR A 40 -6.88 15.38 -10.12
C TYR A 40 -6.74 14.70 -8.75
N ARG A 41 -7.51 13.63 -8.50
CA ARG A 41 -7.33 12.80 -7.31
C ARG A 41 -5.97 12.11 -7.31
N TRP A 42 -5.54 11.60 -8.46
CA TRP A 42 -4.19 11.07 -8.65
C TRP A 42 -3.12 12.13 -8.46
N LYS A 43 -3.29 13.33 -9.02
CA LYS A 43 -2.36 14.44 -8.82
C LYS A 43 -2.22 14.83 -7.34
N LYS A 44 -3.32 14.81 -6.58
CA LYS A 44 -3.29 15.07 -5.12
C LYS A 44 -2.58 13.96 -4.33
N GLN A 45 -2.75 12.70 -4.74
CA GLN A 45 -2.20 11.55 -4.01
C GLN A 45 -0.77 11.19 -4.42
N TYR A 46 -0.40 11.43 -5.68
CA TYR A 46 0.83 10.96 -6.31
C TYR A 46 1.62 12.09 -7.00
N GLY A 47 1.12 13.33 -7.07
CA GLY A 47 1.79 14.44 -7.76
C GLY A 47 3.04 14.98 -7.07
N SER A 48 3.32 14.58 -5.82
CA SER A 48 4.61 14.84 -5.16
C SER A 48 5.51 13.61 -5.10
N LEU A 49 5.11 12.51 -5.73
CA LEU A 49 5.87 11.26 -5.75
C LEU A 49 6.63 11.13 -7.06
N GLU A 50 7.96 11.25 -7.00
CA GLU A 50 8.83 10.75 -8.07
C GLU A 50 8.59 9.22 -8.26
N PRO A 51 8.73 8.68 -9.48
CA PRO A 51 8.42 7.27 -9.79
C PRO A 51 9.16 6.29 -8.88
N ASP A 52 10.37 6.65 -8.47
CA ASP A 52 11.22 5.87 -7.59
C ASP A 52 10.67 5.80 -6.16
N GLN A 53 10.19 6.94 -5.63
CA GLN A 53 9.53 6.99 -4.32
C GLN A 53 8.19 6.25 -4.32
N ALA A 54 7.47 6.25 -5.44
CA ALA A 54 6.20 5.54 -5.57
C ALA A 54 6.38 4.01 -5.53
N ARG A 55 7.47 3.49 -6.12
CA ARG A 55 7.86 2.07 -6.02
C ARG A 55 8.31 1.71 -4.60
N GLY A 56 9.14 2.55 -3.99
CA GLY A 56 9.60 2.38 -2.62
C GLY A 56 8.46 2.33 -1.60
N LEU A 57 7.48 3.24 -1.70
CA LEU A 57 6.32 3.26 -0.81
C LEU A 57 5.48 1.98 -0.88
N LYS A 58 5.30 1.43 -2.08
CA LYS A 58 4.49 0.22 -2.26
C LYS A 58 5.19 -1.01 -1.68
N GLN A 59 6.51 -1.13 -1.90
CA GLN A 59 7.33 -2.19 -1.29
C GLN A 59 7.32 -2.07 0.23
N LEU A 60 7.55 -0.87 0.77
CA LEU A 60 7.51 -0.61 2.21
C LEU A 60 6.15 -0.93 2.82
N GLN A 61 5.04 -0.62 2.14
CA GLN A 61 3.70 -0.97 2.61
C GLN A 61 3.48 -2.49 2.65
N GLU A 62 3.94 -3.21 1.62
CA GLU A 62 3.80 -4.66 1.54
C GLU A 62 4.66 -5.37 2.59
N GLU A 63 5.89 -4.92 2.80
CA GLU A 63 6.75 -5.40 3.89
C GLU A 63 6.15 -5.07 5.25
N ASN A 64 5.64 -3.86 5.49
CA ASN A 64 5.02 -3.49 6.76
C ASN A 64 3.79 -4.37 7.06
N ALA A 65 2.99 -4.70 6.04
CA ALA A 65 1.86 -5.61 6.18
C ALA A 65 2.31 -7.04 6.53
N ARG A 66 3.36 -7.56 5.86
CA ARG A 66 3.94 -8.86 6.19
C ARG A 66 4.51 -8.90 7.61
N LEU A 67 5.28 -7.88 7.99
CA LEU A 67 5.88 -7.77 9.32
C LEU A 67 4.80 -7.70 10.41
N LYS A 68 3.72 -6.93 10.21
CA LYS A 68 2.60 -6.89 11.16
C LYS A 68 1.93 -8.25 11.34
N LYS A 69 1.78 -9.01 10.26
CA LYS A 69 1.22 -10.37 10.32
C LYS A 69 2.14 -11.30 11.11
N LEU A 70 3.44 -11.33 10.79
CA LEU A 70 4.45 -12.09 11.52
C LEU A 70 4.49 -11.74 13.00
N VAL A 71 4.45 -10.45 13.34
CA VAL A 71 4.44 -10.00 14.74
C VAL A 71 3.17 -10.47 15.46
N ALA A 72 2.00 -10.42 14.80
CA ALA A 72 0.77 -10.91 15.39
C ALA A 72 0.83 -12.43 15.65
N ASP A 73 1.28 -13.21 14.66
CA ASP A 73 1.42 -14.67 14.76
C ASP A 73 2.40 -15.03 15.90
N LEU A 74 3.58 -14.41 15.93
CA LEU A 74 4.59 -14.63 16.98
C LEU A 74 4.12 -14.19 18.36
N SER A 75 3.33 -13.11 18.45
CA SER A 75 2.77 -12.65 19.73
C SER A 75 1.73 -13.63 20.27
N LEU A 76 0.94 -14.23 19.38
CA LEU A 76 -0.04 -15.24 19.73
C LEU A 76 0.66 -16.53 20.20
N ASP A 77 1.69 -16.99 19.48
CA ASP A 77 2.51 -18.14 19.89
C ASP A 77 3.17 -17.90 21.25
N LYS A 78 3.73 -16.70 21.47
CA LYS A 78 4.31 -16.32 22.76
C LYS A 78 3.29 -16.38 23.88
N ALA A 79 2.07 -15.88 23.68
CA ALA A 79 1.01 -15.91 24.67
C ALA A 79 0.61 -17.36 25.01
N ILE A 80 0.48 -18.23 24.01
CA ILE A 80 0.20 -19.66 24.20
C ILE A 80 1.31 -20.32 25.01
N LEU A 81 2.58 -20.08 24.65
CA LEU A 81 3.71 -20.66 25.36
C LEU A 81 3.79 -20.18 26.81
N GLN A 82 3.49 -18.91 27.07
CA GLN A 82 3.41 -18.37 28.42
C GLN A 82 2.27 -19.00 29.23
N ASP A 83 1.09 -19.22 28.64
CA ASP A 83 -0.03 -19.90 29.31
C ASP A 83 0.32 -21.35 29.65
N VAL A 84 0.91 -22.10 28.70
CA VAL A 84 1.37 -23.47 28.93
C VAL A 84 2.42 -23.52 30.03
N ALA A 85 3.39 -22.60 30.03
CA ALA A 85 4.39 -22.51 31.08
C ALA A 85 3.75 -22.17 32.44
N ALA A 86 2.84 -21.20 32.50
CA ALA A 86 2.13 -20.85 33.73
C ALA A 86 1.33 -22.05 34.27
N LYS A 87 0.68 -22.83 33.40
CA LYS A 87 -0.11 -24.01 33.80
C LYS A 87 0.75 -25.17 34.29
N LYS A 88 1.94 -25.35 33.71
CA LYS A 88 2.89 -26.42 34.08
C LYS A 88 3.58 -26.15 35.41
N TRP A 89 3.74 -24.88 35.80
CA TRP A 89 4.45 -24.47 37.02
C TRP A 89 3.52 -23.87 38.11
N GLY A 90 2.27 -23.56 37.77
CA GLY A 90 1.27 -22.95 38.66
C GLY A 90 0.38 -23.94 39.42
N CYS A 91 0.59 -25.26 39.28
CA CYS A 91 -0.01 -26.26 40.16
C CYS A 91 1.00 -26.66 41.25
N PRO A 92 0.84 -26.21 42.51
CA PRO A 92 1.51 -26.85 43.63
C PRO A 92 0.93 -28.27 43.76
N ARG A 93 1.81 -29.26 43.88
CA ARG A 93 1.43 -30.64 44.19
C ARG A 93 1.03 -30.77 45.65
#